data_AF-A0A920GHV7-F1
#
_entry.id   AF-A0A920GHV7-F1
#
_cell.length_a   1.000
_cell.length_b   1.000
_cell.length_c   1.000
_cell.angle_alpha   90.00
_cell.angle_beta   90.00
_cell.angle_gamma   90.00
#
_symmetry.space_group_name_H-M   'P 1'
#
loop_
_entity.id
_entity.type
_entity.pdbx_description
1 polymer ?
#
loop_
_entity_poly.entity_id
_entity_poly.type
_entity_poly.pdbx_seq_one_letter_code
_entity_poly.pdbx_strand_id
1 'polypeptide(L)'
;MFIQWARSHCCRSRSRVASHQPNFWEQLPIDPFPLVDLFTLNPKENANFSRGEEKAVIAVQKHSMQFGNEQRNQQIDESYLLLGKARYYNGRYLQALDAFNYIIEQLPNTSSINEAQLWKAKVLINCYKNNEPFAILKSCCQQQS
;
A
#
# COMPACT_ATOMS: atom_id res chain seq x y z
N MET A 1 -25.41 21.10 -16.55
CA MET A 1 -25.71 20.25 -15.36
C MET A 1 -24.54 19.41 -14.88
N PHE A 2 -23.56 18.98 -15.70
CA PHE A 2 -22.40 18.20 -15.23
C PHE A 2 -21.40 18.97 -14.32
N ILE A 3 -21.33 20.29 -14.44
CA ILE A 3 -20.34 21.12 -13.72
C ILE A 3 -20.74 21.38 -12.24
N GLN A 4 -22.04 21.29 -11.89
CA GLN A 4 -22.52 21.47 -10.51
C GLN A 4 -22.27 20.23 -9.62
N TRP A 5 -22.13 19.04 -10.21
CA TRP A 5 -21.86 17.80 -9.47
C TRP A 5 -20.39 17.65 -9.06
N ALA A 6 -19.45 18.13 -9.89
CA ALA A 6 -18.02 18.07 -9.58
C ALA A 6 -17.58 19.06 -8.47
N ARG A 7 -18.28 20.18 -8.30
CA ARG A 7 -17.95 21.20 -7.28
C ARG A 7 -18.46 20.86 -5.88
N SER A 8 -19.61 20.19 -5.76
CA SER A 8 -20.20 19.85 -4.46
C SER A 8 -19.50 18.68 -3.77
N HIS A 9 -18.95 17.72 -4.53
CA HIS A 9 -18.27 16.55 -3.97
C HIS A 9 -16.81 16.79 -3.57
N CYS A 10 -16.18 17.88 -4.04
CA CYS A 10 -14.79 18.22 -3.69
C CYS A 10 -14.66 19.03 -2.37
N CYS A 11 -15.74 19.69 -1.92
CA CYS A 11 -15.72 20.51 -0.69
C CYS A 11 -15.89 19.72 0.62
N ARG A 12 -16.25 18.43 0.58
CA ARG A 12 -16.58 17.66 1.79
C ARG A 12 -15.37 17.08 2.55
N SER A 13 -14.22 16.89 1.89
CA SER A 13 -12.98 16.46 2.55
C SER A 13 -12.20 17.63 3.15
N ARG A 14 -12.29 18.82 2.53
CA ARG A 14 -11.53 20.03 2.92
C ARG A 14 -11.94 20.62 4.26
N SER A 15 -13.20 20.45 4.67
CA SER A 15 -13.73 21.06 5.90
C SER A 15 -13.16 20.45 7.19
N ARG A 16 -12.72 19.18 7.15
CA ARG A 16 -12.21 18.48 8.36
C ARG A 16 -10.77 18.86 8.73
N VAL A 17 -9.96 19.25 7.75
CA VAL A 17 -8.56 19.65 7.96
C VAL A 17 -8.48 21.04 8.59
N ALA A 18 -9.44 21.93 8.28
CA ALA A 18 -9.45 23.31 8.77
C ALA A 18 -9.75 23.45 10.28
N SER A 19 -10.31 22.44 10.93
CA SER A 19 -10.65 22.46 12.36
C SER A 19 -9.64 21.74 13.26
N HIS A 20 -8.56 21.19 12.71
CA HIS A 20 -7.60 20.40 13.48
C HIS A 20 -6.51 21.30 14.07
N GLN A 21 -6.41 21.35 15.40
CA GLN A 21 -5.33 22.03 16.11
C GLN A 21 -4.14 21.05 16.21
N PRO A 22 -2.98 21.34 15.57
CA PRO A 22 -1.85 20.44 15.60
C PRO A 22 -1.20 20.40 17.00
N ASN A 23 -1.02 19.20 17.54
CA ASN A 23 -0.18 18.98 18.69
C ASN A 23 1.27 18.77 18.23
N PHE A 24 2.17 19.66 18.64
CA PHE A 24 3.61 19.59 18.29
C PHE A 24 4.49 19.06 19.42
N TRP A 25 3.91 18.81 20.61
CA TRP A 25 4.64 18.38 21.80
C TRP A 25 4.68 16.86 21.95
N GLU A 26 3.77 16.17 21.29
CA GLU A 26 3.70 14.71 21.29
C GLU A 26 4.52 14.12 20.15
N GLN A 27 5.24 13.05 20.45
CA GLN A 27 5.89 12.27 19.42
C GLN A 27 4.83 11.57 18.56
N LEU A 28 4.89 11.81 17.25
CA LEU A 28 3.99 11.15 16.32
C LEU A 28 4.23 9.63 16.30
N PRO A 29 3.15 8.83 16.23
CA PRO A 29 3.31 7.39 16.04
C PRO A 29 3.97 7.11 14.69
N ILE A 30 4.79 6.05 14.65
CA ILE A 30 5.48 5.63 13.42
C ILE A 30 4.50 5.25 12.30
N ASP A 31 3.33 4.73 12.69
CA ASP A 31 2.23 4.40 11.81
C ASP A 31 1.04 5.32 12.11
N PRO A 32 0.54 6.09 11.12
CA PRO A 32 -0.54 7.05 11.33
C PRO A 32 -1.92 6.38 11.52
N PHE A 33 -2.04 5.11 11.15
CA PHE A 33 -3.27 4.34 11.26
C PHE A 33 -3.06 3.11 12.15
N PRO A 34 -4.07 2.70 12.93
CA PRO A 34 -3.96 1.49 13.74
C PRO A 34 -3.80 0.29 12.81
N LEU A 35 -2.79 -0.54 13.10
CA LEU A 35 -2.59 -1.81 12.41
C LEU A 35 -3.63 -2.82 12.89
N VAL A 36 -4.06 -3.67 11.96
CA VAL A 36 -4.94 -4.81 12.26
C VAL A 36 -4.13 -5.87 12.99
N ASP A 37 -4.65 -6.38 14.10
CA ASP A 37 -4.06 -7.51 14.82
C ASP A 37 -4.37 -8.82 14.08
N LEU A 38 -3.32 -9.57 13.72
CA LEU A 38 -3.39 -10.81 12.93
C LEU A 38 -4.18 -11.93 13.61
N PHE A 39 -4.27 -11.92 14.94
CA PHE A 39 -4.98 -12.94 15.72
C PHE A 39 -6.49 -12.67 15.84
N THR A 40 -6.97 -11.54 15.32
CA THR A 40 -8.41 -11.25 15.31
C THR A 40 -9.13 -12.10 14.27
N LEU A 41 -10.11 -12.90 14.70
CA LEU A 41 -10.84 -13.82 13.82
C LEU A 41 -11.72 -13.11 12.77
N ASN A 42 -12.03 -11.82 12.97
CA ASN A 42 -12.78 -10.98 12.04
C ASN A 42 -12.22 -9.55 12.09
N PRO A 43 -11.06 -9.29 11.46
CA PRO A 43 -10.49 -7.96 11.45
C PRO A 43 -11.44 -7.00 10.72
N LYS A 44 -11.77 -5.87 11.36
CA LYS A 44 -12.62 -4.86 10.73
C LYS A 44 -11.82 -4.14 9.66
N GLU A 45 -12.01 -4.54 8.40
CA GLU A 45 -11.38 -3.88 7.28
C GLU A 45 -11.84 -2.42 7.15
N ASN A 46 -10.88 -1.53 6.96
CA ASN A 46 -11.20 -0.14 6.68
C ASN A 46 -11.68 -0.02 5.23
N ALA A 47 -12.94 0.37 5.04
CA ALA A 47 -13.56 0.50 3.72
C ALA A 47 -12.76 1.41 2.76
N ASN A 48 -12.01 2.37 3.28
CA ASN A 48 -11.16 3.24 2.47
C ASN A 48 -9.95 2.51 1.87
N PHE A 49 -9.30 1.62 2.63
CA PHE A 49 -8.15 0.85 2.16
C PHE A 49 -8.57 -0.28 1.23
N SER A 50 -9.70 -0.94 1.51
CA SER A 50 -10.31 -1.91 0.59
C SER A 50 -10.61 -1.28 -0.78
N ARG A 51 -11.23 -0.08 -0.80
CA ARG A 51 -11.43 0.69 -2.06
C ARG A 51 -10.11 1.11 -2.72
N GLY A 52 -9.08 1.39 -1.94
CA GLY A 52 -7.75 1.72 -2.44
C GLY A 52 -7.10 0.53 -3.16
N GLU A 53 -7.19 -0.66 -2.55
CA GLU A 53 -6.75 -1.92 -3.13
C GLU A 53 -7.48 -2.22 -4.44
N GLU A 54 -8.81 -2.18 -4.46
CA GLU A 54 -9.61 -2.40 -5.67
C GLU A 54 -9.20 -1.47 -6.83
N LYS A 55 -9.02 -0.18 -6.54
CA LYS A 55 -8.59 0.79 -7.54
C LYS A 55 -7.19 0.52 -8.06
N ALA A 56 -6.26 0.17 -7.18
CA ALA A 56 -4.90 -0.16 -7.56
C ALA A 56 -4.87 -1.41 -8.47
N VAL A 57 -5.62 -2.46 -8.12
CA VAL A 57 -5.75 -3.67 -8.94
C VAL A 57 -6.33 -3.35 -10.31
N ILE A 58 -7.41 -2.57 -10.36
CA ILE A 58 -8.03 -2.16 -11.64
C ILE A 58 -7.05 -1.35 -12.50
N ALA A 59 -6.27 -0.45 -11.87
CA ALA A 59 -5.29 0.36 -12.58
C ALA A 59 -4.20 -0.50 -13.22
N VAL A 60 -3.64 -1.45 -12.46
CA VAL A 60 -2.66 -2.41 -12.97
C VAL A 60 -3.26 -3.24 -14.10
N GLN A 61 -4.46 -3.79 -13.93
CA GLN A 61 -5.11 -4.63 -14.95
C GLN A 61 -5.36 -3.89 -16.26
N LYS A 62 -5.80 -2.63 -16.21
CA LYS A 62 -6.20 -1.88 -17.41
C LYS A 62 -5.05 -1.14 -18.08
N HIS A 63 -4.02 -0.76 -17.33
CA HIS A 63 -2.98 0.14 -17.81
C HIS A 63 -1.59 -0.48 -17.82
N SER A 64 -1.46 -1.77 -17.43
CA SER A 64 -0.20 -2.47 -17.57
C SER A 64 0.11 -2.73 -19.06
N MET A 65 1.32 -2.38 -19.47
CA MET A 65 1.81 -2.55 -20.83
C MET A 65 3.28 -2.94 -20.77
N GLN A 66 3.53 -4.25 -20.81
CA GLN A 66 4.87 -4.82 -20.83
C GLN A 66 5.26 -5.12 -22.28
N PHE A 67 6.33 -4.50 -22.76
CA PHE A 67 6.90 -4.73 -24.08
C PHE A 67 8.38 -5.06 -23.94
N GLY A 68 8.81 -6.23 -24.42
CA GLY A 68 10.22 -6.63 -24.32
C GLY A 68 10.71 -6.73 -22.87
N ASN A 69 9.87 -7.26 -21.98
CA ASN A 69 10.08 -7.36 -20.53
C ASN A 69 10.11 -6.02 -19.77
N GLU A 70 10.02 -4.89 -20.45
CA GLU A 70 9.99 -3.58 -19.81
C GLU A 70 8.57 -3.02 -19.73
N GLN A 71 8.26 -2.40 -18.60
CA GLN A 71 7.00 -1.70 -18.40
C GLN A 71 7.09 -0.29 -19.02
N ARG A 72 6.24 0.00 -20.00
CA ARG A 72 6.22 1.31 -20.68
C ARG A 72 5.49 2.40 -19.90
N ASN A 73 4.44 2.01 -19.18
CA ASN A 73 3.65 2.95 -18.40
C ASN A 73 4.33 3.22 -17.05
N GLN A 74 4.74 4.47 -16.84
CA GLN A 74 5.41 4.88 -15.61
C GLN A 74 4.47 4.79 -14.40
N GLN A 75 3.19 5.15 -14.52
CA GLN A 75 2.22 5.20 -13.40
C GLN A 75 1.89 3.85 -12.75
N ILE A 76 2.39 2.75 -13.33
CA ILE A 76 2.19 1.42 -12.79
C ILE A 76 2.99 1.24 -11.49
N ASP A 77 4.13 1.92 -11.36
CA ASP A 77 4.94 1.88 -10.15
C ASP A 77 4.18 2.44 -8.92
N GLU A 78 3.51 3.59 -9.07
CA GLU A 78 2.64 4.21 -8.08
C GLU A 78 1.43 3.33 -7.76
N SER A 79 0.90 2.63 -8.76
CA SER A 79 -0.24 1.71 -8.58
C SER A 79 0.15 0.52 -7.71
N TYR A 80 1.33 -0.08 -7.93
CA TYR A 80 1.85 -1.15 -7.07
C TYR A 80 2.22 -0.65 -5.67
N LEU A 81 2.74 0.57 -5.56
CA LEU A 81 3.05 1.18 -4.27
C LEU A 81 1.77 1.39 -3.44
N LEU A 82 0.70 1.88 -4.08
CA LEU A 82 -0.62 2.02 -3.45
C LEU A 82 -1.18 0.66 -3.02
N LEU A 83 -1.04 -0.36 -3.88
CA LEU A 83 -1.49 -1.72 -3.60
C LEU A 83 -0.81 -2.29 -2.35
N GLY A 84 0.51 -2.18 -2.26
CA GLY A 84 1.29 -2.65 -1.12
C GLY A 84 0.92 -1.92 0.17
N LYS A 85 0.77 -0.58 0.14
CA LYS A 85 0.34 0.22 1.29
C LYS A 85 -1.06 -0.15 1.77
N ALA A 86 -2.02 -0.34 0.86
CA ALA A 86 -3.39 -0.71 1.21
C ALA A 86 -3.43 -2.08 1.91
N ARG A 87 -2.71 -3.07 1.37
CA ARG A 87 -2.62 -4.42 1.95
C ARG A 87 -1.91 -4.44 3.30
N TYR A 88 -0.86 -3.63 3.46
CA TYR A 88 -0.17 -3.45 4.73
C TYR A 88 -1.11 -2.97 5.84
N TYR A 89 -1.93 -1.95 5.57
CA TYR A 89 -2.90 -1.45 6.55
C TYR A 89 -4.08 -2.39 6.80
N ASN A 90 -4.37 -3.31 5.88
CA ASN A 90 -5.32 -4.39 6.09
C ASN A 90 -4.74 -5.59 6.86
N GLY A 91 -3.46 -5.56 7.26
CA GLY A 91 -2.78 -6.66 7.97
C GLY A 91 -2.32 -7.81 7.06
N ARG A 92 -2.44 -7.67 5.73
CA ARG A 92 -2.04 -8.70 4.76
C ARG A 92 -0.60 -8.50 4.32
N TYR A 93 0.34 -8.78 5.23
CA TYR A 93 1.76 -8.45 5.04
C TYR A 93 2.43 -9.21 3.90
N LEU A 94 2.13 -10.50 3.72
CA LEU A 94 2.68 -11.31 2.63
C LEU A 94 2.35 -10.73 1.25
N GLN A 95 1.06 -10.44 1.02
CA GLN A 95 0.58 -9.88 -0.24
C GLN A 95 1.08 -8.46 -0.49
N ALA A 96 1.40 -7.72 0.57
CA ALA A 96 2.03 -6.41 0.46
C ALA A 96 3.51 -6.54 0.07
N LEU A 97 4.23 -7.51 0.66
CA LEU A 97 5.63 -7.79 0.36
C LEU A 97 5.82 -8.17 -1.12
N ASP A 98 4.94 -9.02 -1.66
CA ASP A 98 4.97 -9.43 -3.07
C ASP A 98 4.81 -8.22 -4.02
N ALA A 99 3.92 -7.29 -3.69
CA ALA A 99 3.72 -6.07 -4.48
C ALA A 99 4.97 -5.17 -4.46
N PHE A 100 5.66 -5.05 -3.32
CA PHE A 100 6.91 -4.27 -3.24
C PHE A 100 8.07 -4.98 -3.95
N ASN A 101 8.16 -6.31 -3.86
CA ASN A 101 9.16 -7.09 -4.60
C ASN A 101 8.99 -6.93 -6.11
N TYR A 102 7.75 -6.91 -6.61
CA TYR A 102 7.48 -6.64 -8.03
C TYR A 102 8.10 -5.33 -8.50
N ILE A 103 7.98 -4.23 -7.74
CA ILE A 103 8.59 -2.95 -8.08
C ILE A 103 10.12 -3.07 -8.14
N ILE A 104 10.72 -3.72 -7.14
CA ILE A 104 12.17 -3.86 -7.04
C ILE A 104 12.75 -4.72 -8.18
N GLU A 105 12.06 -5.80 -8.55
CA GLU A 105 12.56 -6.77 -9.53
C GLU A 105 12.23 -6.38 -10.97
N GLN A 106 11.01 -5.88 -11.23
CA GLN A 106 10.52 -5.63 -12.58
C GLN A 106 10.70 -4.17 -13.03
N LEU A 107 10.87 -3.23 -12.10
CA LEU A 107 10.89 -1.78 -12.38
C LEU A 107 12.17 -1.09 -11.89
N PRO A 108 13.39 -1.52 -12.31
CA PRO A 108 14.67 -1.04 -11.77
C PRO A 108 15.03 0.41 -12.15
N ASN A 109 14.31 1.02 -13.09
CA ASN A 109 14.57 2.40 -13.56
C ASN A 109 13.58 3.44 -12.99
N THR A 110 12.74 3.05 -12.03
CA THR A 110 11.69 3.92 -11.47
C THR A 110 12.17 4.70 -10.25
N SER A 111 11.62 5.90 -10.04
CA SER A 111 11.97 6.74 -8.88
C SER A 111 11.45 6.18 -7.55
N SER A 112 10.47 5.27 -7.61
CA SER A 112 9.76 4.69 -6.47
C SER A 112 10.48 3.49 -5.84
N ILE A 113 11.62 3.05 -6.38
CA ILE A 113 12.38 1.89 -5.87
C ILE A 113 12.83 2.09 -4.43
N ASN A 114 13.38 3.27 -4.12
CA ASN A 114 13.86 3.58 -2.77
C ASN A 114 12.71 3.52 -1.75
N GLU A 115 11.53 4.02 -2.16
CA GLU A 115 10.34 3.96 -1.34
C GLU A 115 9.87 2.50 -1.15
N ALA A 116 9.82 1.71 -2.23
CA ALA A 116 9.47 0.29 -2.17
C ALA A 116 10.40 -0.53 -1.27
N GLN A 117 11.71 -0.27 -1.32
CA GLN A 117 12.69 -0.90 -0.43
C GLN A 117 12.44 -0.56 1.05
N LEU A 118 12.14 0.71 1.35
CA LEU A 118 11.81 1.15 2.71
C LEU A 118 10.53 0.49 3.21
N TRP A 119 9.50 0.39 2.37
CA TRP A 119 8.28 -0.33 2.72
C TRP A 119 8.50 -1.83 2.89
N LYS A 120 9.31 -2.47 2.04
CA LYS A 120 9.72 -3.88 2.20
C LYS A 120 10.37 -4.11 3.56
N ALA A 121 11.34 -3.28 3.95
CA ALA A 121 11.97 -3.36 5.26
C ALA A 121 10.96 -3.18 6.40
N LYS A 122 10.05 -2.21 6.26
CA LYS A 122 8.98 -1.97 7.24
C LYS A 122 8.04 -3.16 7.39
N VAL A 123 7.63 -3.80 6.29
CA VAL A 123 6.80 -5.02 6.31
C VAL A 123 7.52 -6.13 7.06
N LEU A 124 8.80 -6.38 6.75
CA LEU A 124 9.59 -7.43 7.40
C LEU A 124 9.71 -7.23 8.92
N ILE A 125 9.93 -5.99 9.37
CA ILE A 125 9.99 -5.67 10.81
C ILE A 125 8.66 -6.01 11.50
N ASN A 126 7.53 -5.73 10.86
CA ASN A 126 6.22 -6.02 11.44
C ASN A 126 5.88 -7.51 11.43
N CYS A 127 6.23 -8.24 10.38
CA CYS A 127 6.11 -9.70 10.35
C CYS A 127 6.89 -10.35 11.49
N TYR A 128 8.12 -9.88 11.74
CA TYR A 128 8.96 -10.38 12.83
C TYR A 128 8.34 -10.12 14.21
N LYS A 129 7.80 -8.91 14.44
CA LYS A 129 7.14 -8.55 15.71
C LYS A 129 5.91 -9.41 16.02
N ASN A 130 5.19 -9.83 14.99
CA ASN A 130 3.93 -10.56 15.14
C ASN A 130 4.09 -12.08 15.22
N ASN A 131 5.33 -12.60 15.31
CA ASN A 131 5.63 -14.04 15.32
C ASN A 131 4.95 -14.80 14.17
N GLU A 132 4.89 -14.20 12.97
CA GLU A 132 4.46 -14.92 11.77
C GLU A 132 5.27 -16.22 11.67
N PRO A 133 4.62 -17.40 11.67
CA PRO A 133 5.33 -18.66 11.73
C PRO A 133 6.32 -18.71 10.56
N PHE A 134 7.55 -19.11 10.87
CA PHE A 134 8.71 -19.33 9.99
C PHE A 134 8.38 -19.99 8.63
N ALA A 135 7.23 -20.66 8.51
CA ALA A 135 6.65 -21.18 7.28
C ALA A 135 6.43 -20.12 6.17
N ILE A 136 5.95 -18.91 6.50
CA ILE A 136 5.70 -17.86 5.49
C ILE A 136 7.01 -17.32 4.92
N LEU A 137 8.02 -17.13 5.78
CA LEU A 137 9.38 -16.76 5.36
C LEU A 137 10.00 -17.82 4.44
N LYS A 138 9.76 -19.11 4.71
CA LYS A 138 10.26 -20.21 3.88
C LYS A 138 9.67 -20.21 2.47
N SER A 139 8.37 -19.92 2.34
CA SER A 139 7.74 -19.74 1.02
C SER A 139 8.22 -18.49 0.28
N CYS A 140 8.42 -17.36 0.96
CA CYS A 140 8.98 -16.15 0.34
C CYS A 140 10.42 -16.35 -0.15
N CYS A 141 11.27 -17.03 0.64
CA CYS A 141 12.63 -17.37 0.22
C CYS A 141 12.69 -18.39 -0.93
N GLN A 142 11.72 -19.31 -1.02
CA GLN A 142 11.66 -20.32 -2.10
C GLN A 142 11.17 -19.76 -3.44
N GLN A 143 10.48 -18.62 -3.47
CA GLN A 143 10.07 -17.98 -4.72
C GLN A 143 11.18 -17.11 -5.36
N GLN A 144 12.35 -17.05 -4.74
CA GLN A 144 13.53 -16.32 -5.22
C GLN A 144 14.58 -17.24 -5.88
N SER A 145 14.23 -18.50 -6.18
CA SER A 145 15.08 -19.47 -6.89
C SER A 145 14.43 -19.96 -8.18
#